data_AF-A0AA37PRK7-F1
#
_entry.id   AF-A0AA37PRK7-F1
#
_cell.length_a   1.000
_cell.length_b   1.000
_cell.length_c   1.000
_cell.angle_alpha   90.00
_cell.angle_beta   90.00
_cell.angle_gamma   90.00
#
_symmetry.space_group_name_H-M   'P 1'
#
loop_
_entity.id
_entity.type
_entity.pdbx_description
1 polymer ?
#
loop_
_entity_poly.entity_id
_entity_poly.type
_entity_poly.pdbx_seq_one_letter_code
_entity_poly.pdbx_strand_id
1 'polypeptide(L)' 'MEIDDDLVQEAIRRYHLADAREAVHLALRTLLDDTADAPGDHEDIYDEFSDLGAWQPHRNSDGG' A
#
# COMPACT_ATOMS: atom_id res chain seq x y z
N MET A 1 -3.19 -14.69 5.53
CA MET A 1 -4.43 -13.91 5.40
C MET A 1 -5.20 -14.53 4.25
N GLU A 2 -6.36 -15.08 4.51
CA GLU A 2 -7.25 -15.62 3.47
C GLU A 2 -8.11 -14.46 2.98
N ILE A 3 -8.14 -14.26 1.67
CA ILE A 3 -8.96 -13.22 1.04
C ILE A 3 -10.21 -13.93 0.52
N ASP A 4 -11.37 -13.38 0.83
CA ASP A 4 -12.64 -13.93 0.37
C ASP A 4 -12.77 -13.75 -1.15
N ASP A 5 -12.71 -14.86 -1.88
CA ASP A 5 -12.76 -14.87 -3.34
C ASP A 5 -14.08 -14.33 -3.89
N ASP A 6 -15.20 -14.48 -3.18
CA ASP A 6 -16.50 -13.98 -3.64
C ASP A 6 -16.52 -12.45 -3.64
N LEU A 7 -15.92 -11.82 -2.61
CA LEU A 7 -15.79 -10.37 -2.53
C LEU A 7 -14.86 -9.81 -3.61
N VAL A 8 -13.78 -10.54 -3.92
CA VAL A 8 -12.84 -10.16 -4.97
C VAL A 8 -13.50 -10.23 -6.34
N GLN A 9 -14.20 -11.31 -6.65
CA GLN A 9 -14.90 -11.46 -7.92
C GLN A 9 -16.00 -10.39 -8.11
N GLU A 10 -16.73 -10.05 -7.05
CA GLU A 10 -17.73 -8.99 -7.11
C GLU A 10 -17.08 -7.61 -7.31
N ALA A 11 -15.95 -7.32 -6.66
CA ALA A 11 -15.21 -6.08 -6.88
C ALA A 11 -14.68 -5.98 -8.33
N ILE A 12 -14.10 -7.07 -8.85
CA ILE A 12 -13.65 -7.17 -10.25
C ILE A 12 -14.81 -6.89 -11.21
N ARG A 13 -15.98 -7.50 -10.97
CA ARG A 13 -17.16 -7.32 -11.82
C ARG A 13 -17.73 -5.91 -11.73
N ARG A 14 -17.81 -5.35 -10.52
CA ARG A 14 -18.43 -4.04 -10.24
C ARG A 14 -17.57 -2.87 -10.73
N TYR A 15 -16.25 -3.00 -10.61
CA TYR A 15 -15.28 -1.97 -10.98
C TYR A 15 -14.55 -2.28 -12.29
N HIS A 16 -14.94 -3.35 -12.99
CA HIS A 16 -14.35 -3.79 -14.27
C HIS A 16 -12.82 -3.96 -14.20
N LEU A 17 -12.33 -4.58 -13.13
CA LEU A 17 -10.89 -4.77 -12.90
C LEU A 17 -10.39 -6.02 -13.64
N ALA A 18 -9.09 -6.10 -13.89
CA ALA A 18 -8.50 -7.22 -14.61
C ALA A 18 -8.21 -8.43 -13.72
N ASP A 19 -7.90 -8.20 -12.44
CA ASP A 19 -7.42 -9.25 -11.54
C ASP A 19 -7.66 -8.91 -10.05
N ALA A 20 -7.57 -9.93 -9.20
CA ALA A 20 -7.69 -9.83 -7.75
C ALA A 20 -6.71 -8.83 -7.14
N ARG A 21 -5.49 -8.79 -7.69
CA ARG A 21 -4.47 -7.84 -7.28
C ARG A 21 -4.92 -6.38 -7.47
N GLU A 22 -5.64 -6.11 -8.55
CA GLU A 22 -6.14 -4.77 -8.86
C GLU A 22 -7.33 -4.39 -7.98
N ALA A 23 -8.19 -5.35 -7.65
CA ALA A 23 -9.27 -5.18 -6.67
C ALA A 23 -8.74 -4.86 -5.26
N VAL A 24 -7.72 -5.60 -4.81
CA VAL A 24 -7.07 -5.33 -3.52
C VAL A 24 -6.38 -3.97 -3.53
N HIS A 25 -5.69 -3.63 -4.62
CA HIS A 25 -5.04 -2.31 -4.75
C HIS A 25 -6.07 -1.17 -4.70
N LEU A 26 -7.19 -1.32 -5.41
CA LEU A 26 -8.26 -0.32 -5.42
C LEU A 26 -8.87 -0.15 -4.02
N ALA A 27 -9.14 -1.26 -3.31
CA ALA A 27 -9.68 -1.25 -1.96
C ALA A 27 -8.73 -0.60 -0.94
N LEU A 28 -7.44 -0.92 -1.00
CA LEU A 28 -6.42 -0.30 -0.15
C LEU A 28 -6.29 1.19 -0.43
N ARG A 29 -6.32 1.58 -1.72
CA ARG A 29 -6.25 2.99 -2.11
C ARG A 29 -7.45 3.78 -1.62
N THR A 30 -8.67 3.24 -1.76
CA THR A 30 -9.89 3.92 -1.28
C THR A 30 -9.91 4.02 0.24
N LEU A 31 -9.46 2.98 0.95
CA LEU A 31 -9.31 3.03 2.40
C LEU A 31 -8.30 4.12 2.82
N LEU A 32 -7.17 4.22 2.12
CA LEU A 32 -6.14 5.23 2.39
C LEU A 32 -6.61 6.64 2.04
N ASP A 33 -7.35 6.84 0.95
CA ASP A 33 -7.96 8.13 0.57
C ASP A 33 -9.01 8.57 1.60
N ASP A 34 -9.88 7.67 2.06
CA ASP A 34 -10.87 7.95 3.11
C ASP A 34 -10.19 8.28 4.46
N THR A 35 -9.00 7.71 4.73
CA THR A 35 -8.19 8.10 5.90
C THR A 35 -7.34 9.35 5.68
N ALA A 36 -7.06 9.75 4.44
CA ALA A 36 -6.31 10.95 4.11
C ALA A 36 -7.16 12.22 4.23
N ASP A 37 -8.50 12.11 4.13
CA ASP A 37 -9.43 13.21 4.41
C ASP A 37 -9.67 13.45 5.91
N ALA A 38 -9.03 12.68 6.79
CA ALA A 38 -8.88 13.04 8.20
C ALA A 38 -7.68 13.99 8.33
N PRO A 39 -7.88 15.31 8.59
CA PRO A 39 -6.79 16.24 8.79
C PRO A 39 -6.16 15.95 10.16
N GLY A 40 -5.21 15.02 10.20
CA GLY A 40 -4.60 14.54 11.43
C GLY A 40 -3.14 14.12 11.21
N ASP A 41 -2.24 15.06 11.43
CA ASP A 41 -0.89 14.84 12.00
C ASP A 41 0.13 13.96 11.24
N HIS A 42 0.01 13.78 9.92
CA HIS A 42 1.04 13.05 9.14
C HIS A 42 2.13 13.93 8.51
N GLU A 43 2.15 15.23 8.78
CA GLU A 43 3.15 16.14 8.19
C GLU A 43 4.48 16.19 8.99
N ASP A 44 4.46 15.86 10.29
CA ASP A 44 5.61 16.02 11.19
C ASP A 44 6.24 14.69 11.67
N ILE A 45 5.76 13.54 11.20
CA ILE A 45 6.31 12.23 11.58
C ILE A 45 7.31 11.81 10.50
N TYR A 46 8.61 12.03 10.74
CA TYR A 46 9.66 11.46 9.91
C TYR A 46 9.59 9.93 10.02
N ASP A 47 9.07 9.28 8.98
CA ASP A 47 9.00 7.83 8.86
C ASP A 47 10.23 7.30 8.12
N GLU A 48 11.06 6.52 8.82
CA GLU A 48 12.27 5.88 8.29
C GLU A 48 11.97 4.94 7.10
N PHE A 49 10.71 4.55 6.88
CA PHE A 49 10.28 3.73 5.73
C PHE A 49 9.89 4.54 4.49
N SER A 50 9.76 5.87 4.59
CA SER A 50 9.46 6.76 3.46
C SER A 50 10.71 7.08 2.64
N ASP A 51 11.90 7.04 3.25
CA ASP A 51 13.15 7.10 2.51
C ASP A 51 13.40 5.77 1.80
N LEU A 52 13.33 5.78 0.46
CA LEU A 52 13.63 4.64 -0.41
C LEU A 52 15.07 4.08 -0.23
N GLY A 53 15.93 4.82 0.48
CA GLY A 53 17.24 4.36 0.93
C GLY A 53 17.19 3.31 2.05
N ALA A 54 16.11 3.26 2.85
CA ALA A 54 15.92 2.24 3.90
C ALA A 54 15.73 0.83 3.32
N TRP A 55 15.26 0.74 2.07
CA TRP A 55 15.11 -0.51 1.33
C TRP A 55 16.39 -0.90 0.57
N GLN A 56 17.40 -0.02 0.53
CA GLN A 56 18.68 -0.36 -0.06
C GLN A 56 19.50 -1.12 0.98
N PRO A 57 19.89 -2.38 0.70
CA PRO A 57 20.75 -3.12 1.61
C PRO A 57 22.07 -2.35 1.72
N HIS A 58 22.34 -1.79 2.90
CA HIS A 58 23.56 -1.06 3.19
C HIS A 58 24.75 -1.95 2.87
N ARG A 59 25.36 -1.74 1.70
CA ARG A 59 26.60 -2.41 1.30
C ARG A 59 27.78 -1.68 1.94
N ASN A 60 27.73 -1.49 3.25
CA ASN A 60 28.87 -1.07 4.03
C ASN A 60 29.67 -2.31 4.40
N SER A 61 30.45 -2.77 3.44
CA SER A 61 31.69 -3.48 3.72
C SER A 61 32.80 -2.69 3.07
N ASP A 62 33.06 -1.54 3.68
CA ASP A 62 34.38 -0.95 3.67
C ASP A 62 35.33 -2.00 4.26
N GLY A 63 36.29 -2.41 3.45
CA GLY A 63 37.21 -3.49 3.72
C GLY A 63 38.53 -3.15 3.07
N GLY A 64 39.28 -2.24 3.71
CA GLY A 64 40.67 -1.92 3.37
C GLY A 64 41.08 -0.51 3.75
#